data_AF-S0DD92-F1
#
_entry.id   AF-S0DD92-F1
#
_cell.length_a   1.000
_cell.length_b   1.000
_cell.length_c   1.000
_cell.angle_alpha   90.00
_cell.angle_beta   90.00
_cell.angle_gamma   90.00
#
_symmetry.space_group_name_H-M   'P 1'
#
loop_
_entity.id
_entity.type
_entity.pdbx_description
1 polymer ?
#
loop_
_entity_poly.entity_id
_entity_poly.type
_entity_poly.pdbx_seq_one_letter_code
_entity_poly.pdbx_strand_id
1 'polypeptide(L)'
;MVCAHMDSKYDTPAALDNAAGLALMIRTMDFLKDYELDYNIEFVPFNSEEYFGVTGELIYLDDCKQRGNTPDLVINMDSPGHIVKKISM
;
A
#
# COMPACT_ATOMS: atom_id res chain seq x y z
N MET A 1 -5.66 6.42 5.65
CA MET A 1 -5.28 5.89 4.32
C MET A 1 -4.67 4.50 4.49
N VAL A 2 -5.09 3.56 3.65
CA VAL A 2 -4.44 2.25 3.49
C VAL A 2 -3.85 2.22 2.08
N CYS A 3 -2.60 1.79 1.95
CA CYS A 3 -1.92 1.76 0.67
C CYS A 3 -1.06 0.51 0.48
N ALA A 4 -0.79 0.22 -0.78
CA ALA A 4 0.19 -0.74 -1.26
C ALA A 4 0.68 -0.23 -2.61
N HIS A 5 1.93 -0.51 -3.00
CA HIS A 5 2.34 -0.24 -4.38
C HIS A 5 1.90 -1.38 -5.31
N MET A 6 1.60 -1.02 -6.55
CA MET A 6 1.04 -1.90 -7.57
C MET A 6 2.02 -2.20 -8.71
N ASP A 7 3.13 -1.47 -8.76
CA ASP A 7 4.25 -1.77 -9.63
C ASP A 7 5.13 -2.89 -9.07
N SER A 8 6.02 -3.35 -9.94
CA SER A 8 6.95 -4.43 -9.68
C SER A 8 8.28 -4.11 -10.30
N LYS A 9 9.35 -4.58 -9.69
CA LYS A 9 10.64 -4.69 -10.37
C LYS A 9 10.55 -5.50 -11.66
N TYR A 10 11.22 -5.03 -12.70
CA TYR A 10 11.34 -5.68 -14.00
C TYR A 10 11.87 -7.11 -13.85
N ASP A 11 11.28 -8.01 -14.63
CA ASP A 11 11.63 -9.44 -14.66
C ASP A 11 11.44 -10.16 -13.31
N THR A 12 10.46 -9.73 -12.52
CA THR A 12 10.04 -10.44 -11.30
C THR A 12 8.57 -10.83 -11.35
N PRO A 13 8.17 -11.94 -10.70
CA PRO A 13 6.75 -12.28 -10.53
C PRO A 13 5.99 -11.36 -9.58
N ALA A 14 6.70 -10.55 -8.78
CA ALA A 14 6.12 -9.55 -7.86
C ALA A 14 5.11 -10.09 -6.82
N ALA A 15 5.17 -11.39 -6.52
CA ALA A 15 4.16 -12.04 -5.70
C ALA A 15 4.14 -11.54 -4.25
N LEU A 16 5.32 -11.46 -3.62
CA LEU A 16 5.48 -10.89 -2.28
C LEU A 16 5.54 -9.36 -2.35
N ASP A 17 6.24 -8.83 -3.35
CA ASP A 17 6.61 -7.43 -3.53
C ASP A 17 6.04 -6.94 -4.88
N ASN A 18 4.80 -6.43 -4.93
CA ASN A 18 3.88 -6.32 -3.80
C ASN A 18 2.42 -6.70 -4.12
N ALA A 19 2.24 -7.71 -4.98
CA ALA A 19 0.92 -8.30 -5.22
C ALA A 19 0.26 -8.81 -3.91
N ALA A 20 1.05 -9.27 -2.93
CA ALA A 20 0.55 -9.66 -1.62
C ALA A 20 -0.06 -8.47 -0.85
N GLY A 21 0.58 -7.29 -0.88
CA GLY A 21 0.06 -6.06 -0.29
C GLY A 21 -1.24 -5.62 -0.94
N LEU A 22 -1.30 -5.61 -2.27
CA LEU A 22 -2.54 -5.32 -3.01
C LEU A 22 -3.67 -6.31 -2.68
N ALA A 23 -3.37 -7.61 -2.62
CA ALA A 23 -4.35 -8.63 -2.27
C ALA A 23 -4.91 -8.40 -0.86
N LEU A 24 -4.04 -8.13 0.12
CA LEU A 24 -4.45 -7.81 1.49
C LEU A 24 -5.28 -6.52 1.55
N MET A 25 -4.90 -5.50 0.78
CA MET A 25 -5.64 -4.24 0.70
C MET A 25 -7.07 -4.46 0.17
N ILE A 26 -7.22 -5.20 -0.93
CA ILE A 26 -8.54 -5.55 -1.50
C ILE A 26 -9.37 -6.39 -0.52
N ARG A 27 -8.76 -7.37 0.16
CA ARG A 27 -9.46 -8.14 1.20
C ARG A 27 -9.89 -7.27 2.38
N THR A 28 -9.12 -6.25 2.73
CA THR A 28 -9.46 -5.30 3.79
C THR A 28 -10.62 -4.40 3.37
N MET A 29 -10.64 -3.91 2.12
CA MET A 29 -11.80 -3.20 1.56
C MET A 29 -13.06 -4.06 1.63
N ASP A 30 -12.97 -5.31 1.15
CA ASP A 30 -14.10 -6.25 1.13
C ASP A 30 -14.62 -6.56 2.53
N PHE A 31 -13.73 -6.64 3.53
CA PHE A 31 -14.09 -6.84 4.93
C PHE A 31 -14.76 -5.60 5.54
N LEU A 32 -14.24 -4.40 5.28
CA LEU A 32 -14.70 -3.17 5.91
C LEU A 32 -15.98 -2.60 5.27
N LYS A 33 -16.34 -3.00 4.05
CA LYS A 33 -17.54 -2.50 3.35
C LYS A 33 -18.85 -2.74 4.11
N ASP A 34 -18.87 -3.74 4.99
CA ASP A 34 -20.05 -4.16 5.75
C ASP A 34 -20.14 -3.46 7.13
N TYR A 35 -19.21 -2.54 7.44
CA TYR A 35 -19.15 -1.82 8.70
C TYR A 35 -19.47 -0.34 8.51
N GLU A 36 -20.23 0.23 9.44
CA GLU A 36 -20.30 1.69 9.61
C GLU A 36 -19.06 2.15 10.38
N LEU A 37 -18.34 3.12 9.83
CA LEU A 37 -17.06 3.57 10.35
C LEU A 37 -17.14 5.05 10.71
N ASP A 38 -16.55 5.42 11.84
CA ASP A 38 -16.44 6.83 12.29
C ASP A 38 -15.42 7.63 11.47
N TYR A 39 -14.64 6.97 10.63
CA TYR A 39 -13.57 7.56 9.84
C TYR A 39 -13.68 7.17 8.37
N ASN A 40 -13.37 8.12 7.49
CA ASN A 40 -13.20 7.85 6.06
C ASN A 40 -11.89 7.10 5.83
N ILE A 41 -11.96 5.97 5.15
CA ILE A 41 -10.78 5.19 4.77
C ILE A 41 -10.58 5.31 3.26
N GLU A 42 -9.54 6.05 2.87
CA GLU A 42 -9.04 6.05 1.50
C GLU A 42 -8.11 4.86 1.29
N PHE A 43 -8.35 4.11 0.23
CA PHE A 43 -7.49 3.04 -0.23
C PHE A 43 -6.79 3.44 -1.52
N VAL A 44 -5.46 3.43 -1.54
CA VAL A 44 -4.68 3.97 -2.66
C VAL A 44 -3.64 2.95 -3.12
N PRO A 45 -3.80 2.34 -4.31
CA PRO A 45 -2.73 1.61 -4.97
C PRO A 45 -1.75 2.62 -5.59
N PHE A 46 -0.50 2.63 -5.12
CA PHE A 46 0.53 3.52 -5.65
C PHE A 46 1.31 2.86 -6.79
N ASN A 47 1.90 3.69 -7.64
CA ASN A 47 2.77 3.27 -8.72
C ASN A 47 4.10 4.00 -8.57
N SER A 48 5.17 3.46 -9.14
CA SER A 48 6.51 4.04 -9.15
C SER A 48 7.24 3.98 -7.79
N GLU A 49 6.97 2.94 -6.98
CA GLU A 49 7.79 2.59 -5.81
C GLU A 49 9.13 2.00 -6.29
N GLU A 50 9.04 0.95 -7.11
CA GLU A 50 10.17 0.14 -7.61
C GLU A 50 11.01 0.92 -8.62
N TYR A 51 10.33 1.77 -9.39
CA TYR A 51 10.94 2.65 -10.37
C TYR A 51 10.67 4.09 -9.96
N PHE A 52 11.73 4.88 -9.82
CA PHE A 52 11.69 6.32 -9.50
C PHE A 52 11.49 6.69 -8.03
N GLY A 53 11.52 5.74 -7.09
CA GLY A 53 11.66 6.04 -5.66
C GLY A 53 10.44 6.78 -5.10
N VAL A 54 9.29 6.11 -5.15
CA VAL A 54 8.01 6.52 -4.56
C VAL A 54 7.42 7.82 -5.11
N THR A 55 7.59 8.08 -6.41
CA THR A 55 7.09 9.34 -7.01
C THR A 55 5.57 9.45 -6.98
N GLY A 56 4.84 8.34 -7.13
CA GLY A 56 3.38 8.34 -7.05
C GLY A 56 2.87 8.76 -5.68
N GLU A 57 3.49 8.22 -4.63
CA GLU A 57 3.21 8.52 -3.23
C GLU A 57 3.49 9.99 -2.92
N LEU A 58 4.66 10.50 -3.35
CA LEU A 58 5.05 11.89 -3.09
C LEU A 58 4.11 12.88 -3.75
N ILE A 59 3.72 12.62 -5.01
CA ILE A 59 2.75 13.45 -5.74
C ILE A 59 1.39 13.43 -5.02
N TYR A 60 0.93 12.25 -4.60
CA TYR A 60 -0.33 12.13 -3.89
C TYR A 60 -0.34 12.86 -2.55
N LEU A 61 0.73 12.73 -1.76
CA LEU A 61 0.87 13.41 -0.47
C LEU A 61 0.96 14.92 -0.64
N ASP A 62 1.60 15.41 -1.70
CA ASP A 62 1.65 16.85 -2.02
C ASP A 62 0.26 17.38 -2.40
N ASP A 63 -0.48 16.68 -3.27
CA ASP A 63 -1.87 17.01 -3.59
C ASP A 63 -2.75 16.99 -2.32
N CYS A 64 -2.53 16.03 -1.42
CA CYS A 64 -3.27 15.99 -0.16
C CYS A 64 -3.01 17.20 0.74
N LYS A 65 -1.76 17.67 0.79
CA LYS A 65 -1.41 18.89 1.52
C LYS A 65 -2.05 20.12 0.88
N GLN A 66 -2.01 20.22 -0.45
CA GLN A 66 -2.59 21.35 -1.19
C GLN A 66 -4.10 21.45 -1.02
N ARG A 67 -4.81 20.31 -0.99
CA ARG A 67 -6.27 20.24 -0.77
C ARG A 67 -6.67 20.36 0.70
N GLY A 68 -5.71 20.34 1.63
CA GLY A 68 -5.98 20.34 3.07
C GLY A 68 -6.62 19.04 3.58
N ASN A 69 -6.41 17.91 2.90
CA ASN A 69 -6.94 16.59 3.26
C ASN A 69 -5.81 15.59 3.55
N THR A 70 -4.82 16.01 4.33
CA THR A 70 -3.73 15.10 4.74
C THR A 70 -4.29 14.01 5.64
N PRO A 71 -3.98 12.72 5.40
CA PRO A 71 -4.49 11.63 6.23
C PRO A 71 -3.89 11.69 7.64
N ASP A 72 -4.73 11.47 8.66
CA ASP A 72 -4.30 11.39 10.07
C ASP A 72 -3.47 10.13 10.37
N LEU A 73 -3.73 9.06 9.61
CA LEU A 73 -3.04 7.76 9.71
C LEU A 73 -2.82 7.16 8.32
N VAL A 74 -1.62 6.63 8.10
CA VAL A 74 -1.26 5.86 6.90
C VAL A 74 -0.80 4.47 7.30
N ILE A 75 -1.41 3.45 6.68
CA ILE A 75 -0.99 2.04 6.81
C ILE A 75 -0.48 1.59 5.45
N ASN A 76 0.82 1.33 5.34
CA ASN A 76 1.45 0.77 4.14
C ASN A 76 1.53 -0.76 4.24
N MET A 77 0.92 -1.46 3.29
CA MET A 77 0.93 -2.91 3.16
C MET A 77 1.97 -3.30 2.13
N ASP A 78 3.19 -3.55 2.60
CA ASP A 78 4.33 -3.90 1.77
C ASP A 78 4.95 -5.22 2.26
N SER A 79 5.06 -6.16 1.33
CA SER A 79 5.63 -7.49 1.56
C SER A 79 4.98 -8.28 2.72
N PRO A 80 3.64 -8.26 2.90
CA PRO A 80 2.99 -9.04 3.94
C PRO A 80 3.15 -10.55 3.68
N GLY A 81 3.32 -11.32 4.76
CA GLY A 81 3.47 -12.77 4.67
C GLY A 81 4.90 -13.24 4.37
N HIS A 82 5.90 -12.34 4.37
CA HIS A 82 7.30 -12.75 4.34
C HIS A 82 7.64 -13.61 5.58
N ILE A 83 8.06 -14.86 5.36
CA ILE A 83 8.49 -15.76 6.43
C ILE A 83 10.01 -15.76 6.49
N VAL A 84 10.57 -15.12 7.52
CA VAL A 84 12.01 -15.19 7.79
C VAL A 84 12.34 -16.58 8.31
N LYS A 85 13.02 -17.40 7.50
CA LYS A 85 13.69 -18.61 8.02
C LYS A 85 14.92 -18.15 8.80
N LYS A 86 14.97 -18.50 10.09
CA LYS A 86 16.14 -18.29 10.94
C LYS A 86 17.34 -18.98 10.27
N ILE A 87 18.32 -18.22 9.80
CA ILE A 87 19.58 -18.79 9.32
C ILE A 87 20.32 -19.24 10.58
N SER A 88 20.41 -20.55 10.79
CA SER A 88 21.33 -21.11 11.77
C SER A 88 22.75 -20.83 11.29
N MET A 89 23.46 -19.95 12.01
CA MET A 89 24.93 -19.87 11.95
C MET A 89 25.53 -21.06 12.67
#